data_AF-A0A354V4G3-F1
#
_entry.id   AF-A0A354V4G3-F1
#
_cell.length_a   1.000
_cell.length_b   1.000
_cell.length_c   1.000
_cell.angle_alpha   90.00
_cell.angle_beta   90.00
_cell.angle_gamma   90.00
#
_symmetry.space_group_name_H-M   'P 1'
#
loop_
_entity.id
_entity.type
_entity.pdbx_description
1 polymer ?
#
loop_
_entity_poly.entity_id
_entity_poly.type
_entity_poly.pdbx_seq_one_letter_code
_entity_poly.pdbx_strand_id
1 'polypeptide(L)' 'MGAFETSVEATIARWHGVEPPNAPAKRLASELAGTIEAFEALRGTMVFEDEPSSFEAALQATKEGA' A
#
# COMPACT_ATOMS: atom_id res chain seq x y z
N MET A 1 -19.49 -6.25 -8.70
CA MET A 1 -20.05 -5.60 -7.51
C MET A 1 -21.28 -6.37 -7.06
N GLY A 2 -21.50 -6.55 -5.76
CA GLY A 2 -22.66 -7.28 -5.26
C GLY A 2 -23.94 -6.43 -5.26
N ALA A 3 -25.05 -7.08 -4.91
CA ALA A 3 -26.37 -6.45 -4.86
C ALA A 3 -26.47 -5.39 -3.75
N PHE A 4 -25.80 -5.61 -2.63
CA PHE A 4 -25.75 -4.66 -1.52
C PHE A 4 -25.03 -3.37 -1.94
N GLU A 5 -23.83 -3.48 -2.51
CA GLU A 5 -23.03 -2.34 -2.93
C GLU A 5 -23.77 -1.51 -3.99
N THR A 6 -24.45 -2.18 -4.93
CA THR A 6 -25.27 -1.51 -5.95
C THR A 6 -26.44 -0.72 -5.35
N SER A 7 -27.10 -1.27 -4.32
CA SER A 7 -28.20 -0.60 -3.60
C SER A 7 -27.72 0.63 -2.82
N VAL A 8 -26.55 0.52 -2.18
CA VAL A 8 -25.92 1.62 -1.45
C VAL A 8 -25.56 2.76 -2.42
N GLU A 9 -24.94 2.45 -3.56
CA GLU A 9 -24.61 3.47 -4.57
C GLU A 9 -25.86 4.17 -5.12
N ALA A 10 -26.92 3.41 -5.42
CA ALA A 10 -28.18 3.99 -5.89
C ALA A 10 -28.81 4.93 -4.84
N THR A 11 -28.73 4.57 -3.55
CA THR A 11 -29.21 5.40 -2.44
C THR A 11 -28.40 6.70 -2.33
N ILE A 12 -27.07 6.59 -2.43
CA ILE A 12 -26.15 7.74 -2.36
C ILE A 12 -26.41 8.70 -3.53
N ALA A 13 -26.50 8.19 -4.76
CA ALA A 13 -26.80 9.00 -5.93
C ALA A 13 -28.15 9.70 -5.78
N ARG A 14 -29.19 8.96 -5.37
CA ARG A 14 -30.56 9.48 -5.25
C ARG A 14 -30.72 10.57 -4.20
N TRP A 15 -30.13 10.39 -3.01
CA TRP A 15 -30.39 11.27 -1.87
C TRP A 15 -29.30 12.31 -1.63
N HIS A 16 -28.08 12.06 -2.10
CA HIS A 16 -26.94 12.93 -1.88
C HIS A 16 -26.36 13.50 -3.17
N GLY A 17 -26.83 13.06 -4.35
CA GLY A 17 -26.36 13.56 -5.64
C GLY A 17 -24.88 13.26 -5.91
N VAL A 18 -24.31 12.27 -5.22
CA VAL A 18 -22.91 11.89 -5.35
C VAL A 18 -22.83 10.70 -6.30
N GLU A 19 -22.14 10.87 -7.42
CA GLU A 19 -21.86 9.81 -8.39
C GLU A 19 -20.35 9.70 -8.64
N PRO A 20 -19.77 8.48 -8.62
CA PRO A 20 -18.39 8.28 -9.02
C PRO A 20 -18.23 8.34 -10.55
N PRO A 21 -17.09 8.84 -11.08
CA PRO A 21 -16.00 9.47 -10.34
C PRO A 21 -16.31 10.95 -10.02
N ASN A 22 -16.34 11.29 -8.73
CA ASN A 22 -16.56 12.66 -8.25
C ASN A 22 -15.25 13.47 -8.13
N ALA A 23 -15.37 14.79 -7.95
CA ALA A 23 -14.22 15.69 -7.89
C ALA A 23 -13.23 15.37 -6.74
N PRO A 24 -13.68 15.08 -5.49
CA PRO A 24 -12.78 14.64 -4.43
C PRO A 24 -12.02 13.35 -4.78
N ALA A 25 -12.69 12.36 -5.37
CA ALA A 25 -12.05 11.11 -5.77
C ALA A 25 -10.96 11.33 -6.84
N LYS A 26 -11.23 12.20 -7.82
CA LYS A 26 -10.24 12.59 -8.85
C LYS A 26 -9.04 13.30 -8.24
N ARG A 27 -9.27 14.19 -7.27
CA ARG A 27 -8.21 14.89 -6.55
C ARG A 27 -7.34 13.91 -5.74
N LEU A 28 -7.96 13.03 -4.97
CA LEU A 28 -7.24 12.02 -4.18
C LEU A 28 -6.41 11.11 -5.08
N ALA A 29 -6.96 10.66 -6.22
CA ALA A 29 -6.21 9.86 -7.19
C ALA A 29 -4.98 10.61 -7.73
N SER A 30 -5.11 11.91 -8.01
CA SER A 30 -3.97 12.74 -8.41
C SER A 30 -2.94 12.92 -7.31
N GLU A 31 -3.36 13.08 -6.05
CA GLU A 31 -2.47 13.22 -4.89
C GLU A 31 -1.71 11.91 -4.60
N LEU A 32 -2.32 10.76 -4.87
CA LEU A 32 -1.70 9.45 -4.69
C LEU A 32 -0.74 9.05 -5.82
N ALA A 33 -0.75 9.73 -6.96
CA ALA A 33 0.06 9.36 -8.12
C ALA A 33 1.56 9.27 -7.78
N GLY A 34 2.12 10.29 -7.11
CA GLY A 34 3.53 10.28 -6.70
C GLY A 34 3.85 9.21 -5.65
N THR A 35 2.90 8.87 -4.77
CA THR A 35 3.05 7.78 -3.81
C THR A 35 3.10 6.43 -4.51
N ILE A 36 2.24 6.20 -5.51
CA ILE A 36 2.25 4.99 -6.33
C ILE A 36 3.59 4.88 -7.08
N GLU A 37 4.04 5.95 -7.72
CA GLU A 37 5.34 6.00 -8.40
C GLU A 37 6.50 5.67 -7.45
N ALA A 38 6.48 6.19 -6.22
CA ALA A 38 7.49 5.87 -5.21
C ALA A 38 7.50 4.39 -4.82
N PHE A 39 6.33 3.77 -4.65
CA PHE A 39 6.24 2.33 -4.39
C PHE A 39 6.68 1.49 -5.58
N GLU A 40 6.33 1.89 -6.80
CA GLU A 40 6.79 1.22 -8.01
C GLU A 40 8.32 1.30 -8.16
N ALA A 41 8.93 2.43 -7.79
CA ALA A 41 10.39 2.59 -7.80
C ALA A 41 11.10 1.67 -6.80
N LEU A 42 10.45 1.30 -5.70
CA LEU A 42 10.96 0.34 -4.71
C LEU A 42 10.69 -1.12 -5.07
N ARG A 43 9.90 -1.38 -6.13
CA ARG A 43 9.55 -2.73 -6.53
C ARG A 43 10.79 -3.47 -7.03
N GLY A 44 11.14 -4.57 -6.36
CA GLY A 44 12.31 -5.37 -6.70
C GLY A 44 13.64 -4.78 -6.20
N THR A 45 13.64 -3.64 -5.49
CA THR A 45 14.85 -3.10 -4.86
C THR A 45 15.06 -3.64 -3.45
N MET A 46 13.97 -4.02 -2.77
CA MET A 46 14.04 -4.71 -1.48
C MET A 46 14.31 -6.19 -1.72
N VAL A 47 15.59 -6.54 -1.72
CA VAL A 47 16.07 -7.91 -1.67
C VAL A 47 16.40 -8.18 -0.21
N PHE A 48 15.94 -9.31 0.33
CA PHE A 48 16.48 -9.81 1.60
C PHE A 48 17.98 -9.98 1.39
N GLU A 49 18.82 -9.55 2.33
CA GLU A 49 20.25 -9.81 2.20
C GLU A 49 20.47 -11.30 1.92
N ASP A 50 21.28 -11.61 0.91
CA ASP A 50 21.79 -12.97 0.71
C ASP A 50 22.71 -13.25 1.89
N GLU A 51 22.06 -13.83 2.88
CA GLU A 51 22.59 -14.19 4.16
C GLU A 51 23.68 -15.27 4.04
N PRO A 52 24.59 -15.29 5.02
CA PRO A 52 24.16 -15.37 6.41
C PRO A 52 24.54 -14.17 7.27
N SER A 53 23.56 -13.33 7.60
CA SER A 53 23.38 -12.79 8.96
C SER A 53 22.57 -13.76 9.84
N SER A 54 22.86 -15.07 9.78
CA SER A 54 22.11 -16.03 10.57
C SER A 54 22.32 -15.66 12.03
N PHE A 55 21.27 -15.80 12.84
CA PHE A 55 21.33 -15.52 14.26
C PHE A 55 22.58 -16.13 14.93
N GLU A 56 23.06 -17.27 14.44
CA GLU A 56 24.30 -17.92 14.87
C GLU A 56 25.59 -17.16 14.50
N ALA A 57 25.69 -16.57 13.30
CA ALA A 57 26.83 -15.74 12.91
C ALA A 57 26.91 -14.45 13.76
N ALA A 58 25.77 -13.79 13.98
CA ALA A 58 25.68 -12.64 14.86
C ALA A 58 26.00 -13.02 16.33
N LEU A 59 25.50 -14.17 16.80
CA LEU A 59 25.77 -14.69 18.14
C LEU A 59 27.25 -15.03 18.34
N GLN A 60 27.92 -15.58 17.33
CA GLN A 60 29.33 -15.93 17.41
C GLN A 60 30.24 -14.70 17.41
N ALA A 61 29.93 -13.66 16.62
CA ALA A 61 30.67 -12.40 16.63
C ALA A 61 30.61 -11.68 18.00
N THR A 62 29.53 -11.86 18.77
CA THR A 62 29.40 -11.28 20.12
C THR A 62 30.13 -12.07 21.22
N LYS A 63 30.56 -13.32 20.96
CA LYS A 63 31.23 -14.17 21.96
C LYS A 63 32.71 -13.83 22.17
N GLU A 64 33.38 -13.20 21.21
CA GLU A 64 34.81 -12.87 21.33
C GLU A 64 35.08 -11.59 22.17
N GLY A 65 34.04 -11.03 22.80
CA GLY A 65 34.11 -9.80 23.60
C GLY A 65 33.97 -9.96 25.12
N ALA A 66 34.17 -11.15 25.69
CA ALA A 66 34.10 -11.40 27.14
C ALA A 66 35.39 -12.04 27.70
#